data_AF-A0A957IDY4-F1
#
_entry.id   AF-A0A957IDY4-F1
#
_cell.length_a   1.000
_cell.length_b   1.000
_cell.length_c   1.000
_cell.angle_alpha   90.00
_cell.angle_beta   90.00
_cell.angle_gamma   90.00
#
_symmetry.space_group_name_H-M   'P 1'
#
loop_
_entity.id
_entity.type
_entity.pdbx_description
1 polymer ?
#
loop_
_entity_poly.entity_id
_entity_poly.type
_entity_poly.pdbx_seq_one_letter_code
_entity_poly.pdbx_strand_id
1 'polypeptide(L)'
;ERLDAAGRDVTQQIFLRLVTLGEGVEDTRRRVQCSELAALDSERVGAVIDAYGRHRLLTFDHDPTTRGPTVEVAHEALLREWARLRGWLQDSRDDVRLQRLLATAAAEWLAAEHEEGFLLRGGRLDLFANWSAETDLALTQEEQQFLATSLAARRQREAAEEKRLRQELATVKKLAAAEQQRAEEQVQAAGRLRKRALLLTGALVIAAILAGAALFFADQSNQNATVASNNANLALTRQTETEMQRNLAEDEAEQHANGVQIINLTKFCF
;
A
#
# COMPACT_ATOMS: atom_id res chain seq x y z
N GLU A 1 24.45 16.99 63.07
CA GLU A 1 24.63 15.88 62.11
C GLU A 1 25.01 16.45 60.76
N ARG A 2 26.02 15.86 60.11
CA ARG A 2 26.48 16.26 58.79
C ARG A 2 25.74 15.37 57.78
N LEU A 3 24.88 15.96 56.96
CA LEU A 3 24.17 15.22 55.89
C LEU A 3 25.20 14.50 55.01
N ASP A 4 24.89 13.24 54.70
CA ASP A 4 25.62 12.41 53.74
C ASP A 4 25.47 12.96 52.31
N ALA A 5 26.11 12.36 51.32
CA ALA A 5 26.06 12.85 49.95
C ALA A 5 24.62 12.89 49.42
N ALA A 6 23.85 11.81 49.62
CA ALA A 6 22.45 11.73 49.21
C ALA A 6 21.57 12.79 49.92
N GLY A 7 21.77 13.04 51.21
CA GLY A 7 21.04 14.07 51.94
C GLY A 7 21.35 15.49 51.45
N ARG A 8 22.56 15.75 50.93
CA ARG A 8 22.89 17.04 50.30
C ARG A 8 22.20 17.24 48.97
N ASP A 9 22.07 16.18 48.18
CA ASP A 9 21.38 16.26 46.89
C ASP A 9 19.88 16.49 47.12
N VAL A 10 19.24 15.75 48.03
CA VAL A 10 17.84 15.99 48.44
C VAL A 10 17.64 17.40 48.98
N THR A 11 18.61 17.93 49.74
CA THR A 11 18.59 19.32 50.20
C THR A 11 18.55 20.30 49.02
N GLN A 12 19.44 20.13 48.04
CA GLN A 12 19.47 20.97 46.85
C GLN A 12 18.12 20.92 46.12
N GLN A 13 17.57 19.71 45.90
CA GLN A 13 16.28 19.51 45.24
C GLN A 13 15.14 20.23 45.98
N ILE A 14 15.07 20.11 47.31
CA ILE A 14 14.06 20.80 48.13
C ILE A 14 14.19 22.31 47.97
N PHE A 15 15.39 22.87 48.14
CA PHE A 15 15.56 24.33 48.07
C PHE A 15 15.26 24.89 46.69
N LEU A 16 15.63 24.21 45.61
CA LEU A 16 15.23 24.60 44.25
C LEU A 16 13.71 24.54 44.07
N ARG A 17 13.03 23.63 44.77
CA ARG A 17 11.58 23.48 44.72
C ARG A 17 10.81 24.56 45.49
N LEU A 18 11.44 25.14 46.52
CA LEU A 18 10.90 26.20 47.39
C LEU A 18 11.13 27.63 46.87
N VAL A 19 11.63 27.79 45.64
CA VAL A 19 11.90 29.10 45.03
C VAL A 19 11.08 29.27 43.75
N THR A 20 10.56 30.47 43.57
CA THR A 20 10.01 30.98 42.31
C THR A 20 11.04 31.88 41.68
N LEU A 21 11.56 31.49 40.52
CA LEU A 21 12.57 32.26 39.81
C LEU A 21 11.94 33.50 39.17
N GLY A 22 12.57 34.65 39.38
CA GLY A 22 12.17 35.90 38.75
C GLY A 22 12.76 36.03 37.33
N GLU A 23 11.95 36.39 36.34
CA GLU A 23 12.45 36.73 34.99
C GLU A 23 12.95 38.17 34.97
N GLY A 24 14.21 38.37 35.36
CA GLY A 24 14.82 39.70 35.45
C GLY A 24 14.44 40.50 36.72
N VAL A 25 13.71 39.87 37.64
CA VAL A 25 13.40 40.37 38.98
C VAL A 25 14.01 39.44 40.04
N GLU A 26 13.97 39.84 41.32
CA GLU A 26 14.49 39.02 42.41
C GLU A 26 13.74 37.69 42.53
N ASP A 27 14.48 36.63 42.85
CA ASP A 27 13.91 35.32 43.15
C ASP A 27 13.10 35.39 44.45
N THR A 28 11.91 34.80 44.44
CA THR A 28 10.96 34.87 45.56
C THR A 28 10.72 33.49 46.17
N ARG A 29 10.25 33.46 47.40
CA ARG A 29 9.92 32.19 48.08
C ARG A 29 8.63 31.58 47.50
N ARG A 30 8.63 30.26 47.33
CA ARG A 30 7.46 29.45 46.97
C ARG A 30 7.01 28.64 48.17
N ARG A 31 5.70 28.63 48.42
CA ARG A 31 5.06 27.71 49.36
C ARG A 31 4.77 26.39 48.66
N VAL A 32 5.20 25.29 49.28
CA VAL A 32 5.06 23.94 48.71
C VAL A 32 4.43 23.01 49.74
N GLN A 33 3.52 22.13 49.31
CA GLN A 33 2.94 21.13 50.20
C GLN A 33 4.00 20.09 50.59
N CYS A 34 4.03 19.68 51.86
CA CYS A 34 4.97 18.65 52.31
C CYS A 34 4.75 17.31 51.58
N SER A 35 3.53 17.02 51.13
CA SER A 35 3.21 15.86 50.29
C SER A 35 3.91 15.90 48.93
N GLU A 36 4.00 17.08 48.29
CA GLU A 36 4.73 17.25 47.02
C GLU A 36 6.21 16.91 47.20
N LEU A 37 6.82 17.37 48.29
CA LEU A 37 8.23 17.08 48.56
C LEU A 37 8.45 15.61 48.97
N ALA A 38 7.55 15.05 49.78
CA ALA A 38 7.62 13.65 50.21
C ALA A 38 7.50 12.66 49.04
N ALA A 39 6.89 13.09 47.93
CA ALA A 39 6.81 12.30 46.70
C ALA A 39 8.17 12.10 46.01
N LEU A 40 9.22 12.84 46.39
CA LEU A 40 10.59 12.65 45.91
C LEU A 40 11.31 11.54 46.69
N ASP A 41 11.36 11.69 48.02
CA ASP A 41 11.97 10.74 48.95
C ASP A 41 11.47 11.03 50.38
N SER A 42 10.37 10.41 50.78
CA SER A 42 9.70 10.71 52.05
C SER A 42 10.62 10.68 53.29
N GLU A 43 11.52 9.69 53.38
CA GLU A 43 12.39 9.51 54.55
C GLU A 43 13.47 10.60 54.59
N ARG A 44 14.21 10.80 53.49
CA ARG A 44 15.28 11.80 53.44
C ARG A 44 14.73 13.22 53.47
N VAL A 45 13.61 13.47 52.79
CA VAL A 45 12.93 14.77 52.79
C VAL A 45 12.49 15.13 54.21
N GLY A 46 11.89 14.19 54.95
CA GLY A 46 11.50 14.41 56.35
C GLY A 46 12.69 14.81 57.22
N ALA A 47 13.82 14.10 57.09
CA ALA A 47 15.04 14.40 57.84
C ALA A 47 15.64 15.77 57.48
N VAL A 48 15.65 16.14 56.20
CA VAL A 48 16.12 17.45 55.74
C VAL A 48 15.19 18.56 56.25
N ILE A 49 13.88 18.40 56.08
CA ILE A 49 12.89 19.38 56.54
C ILE A 49 13.02 19.63 58.05
N ASP A 50 13.13 18.58 58.86
CA ASP A 50 13.33 18.72 60.31
C ASP A 50 14.65 19.42 60.65
N ALA A 51 15.76 19.00 60.03
CA ALA A 51 17.07 19.58 60.28
C ALA A 51 17.11 21.09 59.96
N TYR A 52 16.61 21.50 58.79
CA TYR A 52 16.61 22.90 58.37
C TYR A 52 15.51 23.72 59.07
N GLY A 53 14.41 23.10 59.47
CA GLY A 53 13.37 23.70 60.32
C GLY A 53 13.90 24.05 61.72
N ARG A 54 14.66 23.15 62.35
CA ARG A 54 15.33 23.42 63.65
C ARG A 54 16.25 24.63 63.62
N HIS A 55 16.87 24.89 62.47
CA HIS A 55 17.74 26.05 62.24
C HIS A 55 17.00 27.30 61.74
N ARG A 56 15.66 27.28 61.69
CA ARG A 56 14.80 28.39 61.20
C ARG A 56 15.12 28.84 59.77
N LEU A 57 15.64 27.94 58.95
CA LEU A 57 15.85 28.20 57.52
C LEU A 57 14.58 27.89 56.70
N LEU A 58 13.75 26.98 57.23
CA LEU A 58 12.43 26.66 56.71
C LEU A 58 11.36 27.07 57.72
N THR A 59 10.22 27.53 57.21
CA THR A 59 9.02 27.81 57.99
C THR A 59 7.88 26.92 57.52
N PHE A 60 7.01 26.55 58.47
CA PHE A 60 5.87 25.69 58.25
C PHE A 60 4.58 26.48 58.40
N ASP A 61 3.65 26.25 57.50
CA ASP A 61 2.30 26.82 57.52
C ASP A 61 1.31 25.76 57.03
N HIS A 62 0.03 26.08 56.96
CA HIS A 62 -0.99 25.23 56.34
C HIS A 62 -1.52 25.88 55.07
N ASP A 63 -1.83 25.04 54.08
CA ASP A 63 -2.51 25.50 52.89
C ASP A 63 -3.93 26.00 53.25
N PRO A 64 -4.34 27.20 52.81
CA PRO A 64 -5.63 27.77 53.19
C PRO A 64 -6.83 26.98 52.64
N THR A 65 -6.65 26.22 51.55
CA THR A 65 -7.69 25.47 50.87
C THR A 65 -7.69 24.01 51.30
N THR A 66 -6.55 23.32 51.19
CA THR A 66 -6.43 21.89 51.50
C THR A 66 -6.19 21.62 52.98
N ARG A 67 -5.80 22.64 53.75
CA ARG A 67 -5.33 22.53 55.15
C ARG A 67 -4.17 21.56 55.35
N GLY A 68 -3.49 21.17 54.28
CA GLY A 68 -2.30 20.34 54.35
C GLY A 68 -1.09 21.12 54.86
N PRO A 69 -0.09 20.45 55.46
CA PRO A 69 1.14 21.09 55.89
C PRO A 69 1.94 21.58 54.67
N THR A 70 2.43 22.81 54.76
CA THR A 70 3.24 23.47 53.74
C THR A 70 4.57 23.92 54.33
N VAL A 71 5.58 23.99 53.47
CA VAL A 71 6.92 24.47 53.79
C VAL A 71 7.32 25.58 52.83
N GLU A 72 8.02 26.57 53.35
CA GLU A 72 8.59 27.68 52.58
C GLU A 72 9.92 28.11 53.19
N VAL A 73 10.75 28.83 52.42
CA VAL A 73 11.98 29.44 52.94
C VAL A 73 11.61 30.55 53.93
N ALA A 74 12.27 30.55 55.09
CA ALA A 74 11.93 31.45 56.19
C ALA A 74 12.02 32.93 55.82
N HIS A 75 13.08 33.32 55.08
CA HIS A 75 13.32 34.69 54.66
C HIS A 75 13.90 34.74 53.24
N GLU A 76 13.42 35.67 52.40
CA GLU A 76 13.96 35.88 51.04
C GLU A 76 15.41 36.38 51.05
N ALA A 77 15.86 36.95 52.17
CA ALA A 77 17.28 37.27 52.38
C ALA A 77 18.18 36.02 52.25
N LEU A 78 17.68 34.80 52.51
CA LEU A 78 18.45 33.57 52.30
C LEU A 78 18.68 33.30 50.81
N LEU A 79 17.71 33.63 49.95
CA LEU A 79 17.85 33.48 48.49
C LEU A 79 18.92 34.45 47.97
N ARG A 80 19.00 35.64 48.57
CA ARG A 80 20.01 36.65 48.21
C ARG A 80 21.36 36.41 48.84
N GLU A 81 21.49 36.09 50.11
CA GLU A 81 22.80 36.10 50.79
C GLU A 81 23.51 34.75 50.79
N TRP A 82 22.76 33.64 50.64
CA TRP A 82 23.35 32.31 50.69
C TRP A 82 24.00 31.96 49.34
N ALA A 83 25.31 32.21 49.25
CA ALA A 83 26.10 32.00 48.02
C ALA A 83 25.93 30.61 47.40
N ARG A 84 25.80 29.55 48.22
CA ARG A 84 25.60 28.19 47.72
C ARG A 84 24.24 28.00 47.05
N LEU A 85 23.18 28.52 47.66
CA LEU A 85 21.83 28.45 47.09
C LEU A 85 21.73 29.28 45.82
N ARG A 86 22.35 30.47 45.79
CA ARG A 86 22.43 31.27 44.56
C ARG A 86 23.12 30.51 43.43
N GLY A 87 24.24 29.85 43.71
CA GLY A 87 24.94 29.02 42.72
C GLY A 87 24.01 27.97 42.12
N TRP A 88 23.35 27.17 42.98
CA TRP A 88 22.37 26.18 42.53
C TRP A 88 21.23 26.77 41.71
N LEU A 89 20.67 27.91 42.14
CA LEU A 89 19.59 28.56 41.41
C LEU A 89 20.06 29.05 40.04
N GLN A 90 21.26 29.62 39.92
CA GLN A 90 21.82 30.07 38.64
C GLN A 90 22.11 28.90 37.70
N ASP A 91 22.68 27.81 38.22
CA ASP A 91 23.05 26.64 37.43
C ASP A 91 21.81 25.89 36.91
N SER A 92 20.70 25.93 37.64
CA SER A 92 19.48 25.17 37.34
C SER A 92 18.27 26.05 36.94
N ARG A 93 18.49 27.29 36.45
CA ARG A 93 17.35 28.21 36.16
C ARG A 93 16.36 27.65 35.15
N ASP A 94 16.89 27.17 34.02
CA ASP A 94 16.05 26.65 32.94
C ASP A 94 15.36 25.36 33.35
N ASP A 95 16.06 24.50 34.10
CA ASP A 95 15.51 23.27 34.66
C ASP A 95 14.37 23.55 35.64
N VAL A 96 14.54 24.49 36.58
CA VAL A 96 13.48 24.86 37.53
C VAL A 96 12.29 25.48 36.79
N ARG A 97 12.52 26.29 35.75
CA ARG A 97 11.45 26.84 34.92
C ARG A 97 10.66 25.73 34.22
N LEU A 98 11.34 24.79 33.56
CA LEU A 98 10.69 23.67 32.86
C LEU A 98 9.96 22.75 33.85
N GLN A 99 10.57 22.44 34.99
CA GLN A 99 9.93 21.68 36.06
C GLN A 99 8.64 22.37 36.55
N ARG A 100 8.63 23.69 36.71
CA ARG A 100 7.43 24.46 37.09
C ARG A 100 6.33 24.35 36.04
N LEU A 101 6.67 24.52 34.76
CA LEU A 101 5.71 24.39 33.67
C LEU A 101 5.13 22.97 33.58
N LEU A 102 5.96 21.94 33.80
CA LEU A 102 5.51 20.55 33.84
C LEU A 102 4.59 20.30 35.04
N ALA A 103 4.96 20.79 36.23
CA ALA A 103 4.18 20.65 37.45
C ALA A 103 2.78 21.26 37.30
N THR A 104 2.69 22.46 36.74
CA THR A 104 1.39 23.11 36.47
C THR A 104 0.55 22.29 35.49
N ALA A 105 1.14 21.82 34.39
CA ALA A 105 0.41 21.02 33.41
C ALA A 105 -0.05 19.66 33.99
N ALA A 106 0.78 19.02 34.82
CA ALA A 106 0.42 17.79 35.51
C ALA A 106 -0.73 18.01 36.50
N ALA A 107 -0.69 19.11 37.27
CA ALA A 107 -1.77 19.46 38.20
C ALA A 107 -3.10 19.73 37.47
N GLU A 108 -3.06 20.42 36.32
CA GLU A 108 -4.24 20.63 35.47
C GLU A 108 -4.82 19.31 34.96
N TRP A 109 -3.97 18.39 34.50
CA TRP A 109 -4.39 17.07 34.03
C TRP A 109 -4.99 16.21 35.15
N LEU A 110 -4.42 16.25 36.36
CA LEU A 110 -4.97 15.58 37.53
C LEU A 110 -6.33 16.16 37.94
N ALA A 111 -6.45 17.50 37.93
CA ALA A 111 -7.71 18.18 38.21
C ALA A 111 -8.80 17.88 37.18
N ALA A 112 -8.41 17.61 35.93
CA ALA A 112 -9.27 17.15 34.85
C ALA A 112 -9.48 15.62 34.85
N GLU A 113 -9.29 14.94 35.99
CA GLU A 113 -9.51 13.49 36.14
C GLU A 113 -8.80 12.63 35.08
N HIS A 114 -7.59 13.03 34.70
CA HIS A 114 -6.74 12.35 33.72
C HIS A 114 -7.23 12.40 32.26
N GLU A 115 -8.05 13.37 31.89
CA GLU A 115 -8.54 13.54 30.51
C GLU A 115 -7.42 13.62 29.44
N GLU A 116 -7.59 12.90 28.33
CA GLU A 116 -6.61 12.86 27.23
C GLU A 116 -6.38 14.21 26.54
N GLY A 117 -7.33 15.15 26.68
CA GLY A 117 -7.24 16.49 26.12
C GLY A 117 -6.11 17.33 26.72
N PHE A 118 -5.78 17.08 27.99
CA PHE A 118 -4.76 17.80 28.75
C PHE A 118 -3.35 17.21 28.61
N LEU A 119 -3.23 16.02 28.00
CA LEU A 119 -1.93 15.40 27.72
C LEU A 119 -1.08 16.27 26.79
N LEU A 120 0.23 16.28 27.02
CA LEU A 120 1.19 16.99 26.17
C LEU A 120 1.19 16.40 24.75
N ARG A 121 1.30 17.28 23.74
CA ARG A 121 1.31 16.93 22.32
C ARG A 121 2.32 17.77 21.55
N GLY A 122 2.78 17.23 20.41
CA GLY A 122 3.69 17.91 19.49
C GLY A 122 4.94 18.44 20.20
N GLY A 123 5.39 19.64 19.80
CA GLY A 123 6.64 20.22 20.29
C GLY A 123 6.72 20.43 21.81
N ARG A 124 5.59 20.60 22.53
CA ARG A 124 5.61 20.66 24.00
C ARG A 124 5.98 19.32 24.61
N LEU A 125 5.46 18.22 24.05
CA LEU A 125 5.83 16.88 24.50
C LEU A 125 7.31 16.60 24.20
N ASP A 126 7.80 17.00 23.02
CA ASP A 126 9.22 16.83 22.66
C ASP A 126 10.15 17.60 23.61
N LEU A 127 9.81 18.85 23.92
CA LEU A 127 10.55 19.68 24.87
C LEU A 127 10.69 18.99 26.23
N PHE A 128 9.57 18.59 26.84
CA PHE A 128 9.60 17.95 28.16
C PHE A 128 10.22 16.56 28.15
N ALA A 129 10.02 15.79 27.08
CA ALA A 129 10.64 14.47 26.94
C ALA A 129 12.16 14.57 26.90
N ASN A 130 12.70 15.47 26.07
CA ASN A 130 14.14 15.69 25.97
C ASN A 130 14.72 16.23 27.28
N TRP A 131 14.08 17.26 27.84
CA TRP A 131 14.50 17.85 29.10
C TRP A 131 14.50 16.83 30.26
N SER A 132 13.45 16.00 30.38
CA SER A 132 13.36 14.98 31.43
C SER A 132 14.45 13.90 31.36
N ALA A 133 15.08 13.72 30.19
CA ALA A 133 16.14 12.74 29.99
C ALA A 133 17.52 13.29 30.39
N GLU A 134 17.67 14.62 30.47
CA GLU A 134 18.95 15.29 30.72
C GLU A 134 19.01 16.00 32.08
N THR A 135 17.86 16.32 32.68
CA THR A 135 17.80 17.06 33.94
C THR A 135 18.22 16.21 35.15
N ASP A 136 18.95 16.84 36.07
CA ASP A 136 19.25 16.29 37.39
C ASP A 136 18.14 16.64 38.42
N LEU A 137 17.09 17.37 38.02
CA LEU A 137 15.99 17.70 38.93
C LEU A 137 15.09 16.49 39.17
N ALA A 138 14.77 16.27 40.44
CA ALA A 138 13.87 15.21 40.85
C ALA A 138 12.42 15.57 40.50
N LEU A 139 11.81 14.76 39.62
CA LEU A 139 10.40 14.84 39.26
C LEU A 139 9.55 14.04 40.26
N THR A 140 8.38 14.57 40.65
CA THR A 140 7.42 13.82 41.46
C THR A 140 6.79 12.68 40.67
N GLN A 141 6.23 11.70 41.37
CA GLN A 141 5.52 10.59 40.73
C GLN A 141 4.40 11.08 39.79
N GLU A 142 3.69 12.13 40.18
CA GLU A 142 2.63 12.75 39.36
C GLU A 142 3.16 13.35 38.06
N GLU A 143 4.28 14.09 38.12
CA GLU A 143 4.94 14.67 36.95
C GLU A 143 5.45 13.58 36.00
N GLN A 144 6.06 12.54 36.55
CA GLN A 144 6.54 11.39 35.79
C GLN A 144 5.38 10.64 35.13
N GLN A 145 4.28 10.41 35.86
CA GLN A 145 3.10 9.74 35.36
C GLN A 145 2.43 10.54 34.23
N PHE A 146 2.33 11.86 34.38
CA PHE A 146 1.78 12.74 33.35
C PHE A 146 2.59 12.67 32.04
N LEU A 147 3.92 12.78 32.15
CA LEU A 147 4.81 12.70 30.98
C LEU A 147 4.76 11.30 30.34
N ALA A 148 4.81 10.25 31.14
CA ALA A 148 4.73 8.88 30.66
C ALA A 148 3.40 8.60 29.93
N THR A 149 2.28 9.08 30.49
CA THR A 149 0.96 8.95 29.87
C THR A 149 0.88 9.72 28.55
N SER A 150 1.45 10.93 28.51
CA SER A 150 1.52 11.74 27.29
C SER A 150 2.35 11.04 26.18
N LEU A 151 3.48 10.43 26.55
CA LEU A 151 4.31 9.63 25.63
C LEU A 151 3.59 8.36 25.15
N ALA A 152 2.89 7.66 26.05
CA ALA A 152 2.10 6.48 25.68
C ALA A 152 0.99 6.84 24.69
N ALA A 153 0.27 7.94 24.93
CA ALA A 153 -0.77 8.45 24.03
C ALA A 153 -0.21 8.82 22.65
N ARG A 154 1.00 9.39 22.57
CA ARG A 154 1.68 9.63 21.29
C ARG A 154 1.92 8.32 20.53
N ARG A 155 2.51 7.30 21.19
CA ARG A 155 2.78 6.01 20.57
C ARG A 155 1.51 5.33 20.06
N GLN A 156 0.41 5.43 20.81
CA GLN A 156 -0.89 4.88 20.38
C GLN A 156 -1.43 5.59 19.13
N ARG A 157 -1.32 6.92 19.06
CA ARG A 157 -1.73 7.70 17.87
C ARG A 157 -0.90 7.32 16.65
N GLU A 158 0.43 7.28 16.78
CA GLU A 158 1.35 6.91 15.70
C GLU A 158 1.05 5.48 15.18
N ALA A 159 0.84 4.52 16.08
CA ALA A 159 0.49 3.15 15.70
C ALA A 159 -0.89 3.07 15.01
N ALA A 160 -1.87 3.88 15.43
CA ALA A 160 -3.17 3.94 14.80
C ALA A 160 -3.11 4.54 13.39
N GLU A 161 -2.32 5.60 13.20
CA GLU A 161 -2.06 6.22 11.90
C GLU A 161 -1.36 5.26 10.94
N GLU A 162 -0.31 4.59 11.41
CA GLU A 162 0.41 3.60 10.60
C GLU A 162 -0.53 2.46 10.16
N LYS A 163 -1.39 1.99 11.06
CA LYS A 163 -2.39 0.97 10.74
C LYS A 163 -3.36 1.46 9.65
N ARG A 164 -3.83 2.71 9.72
CA ARG A 164 -4.72 3.30 8.72
C ARG A 164 -4.04 3.36 7.34
N LEU A 165 -2.82 3.88 7.29
CA LEU A 165 -2.03 3.95 6.06
C LEU A 165 -1.79 2.57 5.44
N ARG A 166 -1.48 1.56 6.26
CA ARG A 166 -1.32 0.17 5.79
C ARG A 166 -2.61 -0.38 5.18
N GLN A 167 -3.76 -0.08 5.76
CA GLN A 167 -5.07 -0.52 5.25
C GLN A 167 -5.42 0.16 3.93
N GLU A 168 -5.17 1.46 3.81
CA GLU A 168 -5.37 2.22 2.57
C GLU A 168 -4.49 1.67 1.45
N LEU A 169 -3.19 1.47 1.70
CA LEU A 169 -2.27 0.89 0.72
C LEU A 169 -2.67 -0.52 0.30
N ALA A 170 -3.12 -1.35 1.25
CA ALA A 170 -3.61 -2.70 0.94
C ALA A 170 -4.85 -2.65 0.02
N THR A 171 -5.73 -1.67 0.24
CA THR A 171 -6.95 -1.49 -0.57
C THR A 171 -6.60 -1.04 -1.99
N VAL A 172 -5.71 -0.05 -2.13
CA VAL A 172 -5.24 0.42 -3.43
C VAL A 172 -4.55 -0.70 -4.21
N LYS A 173 -3.68 -1.49 -3.56
CA LYS A 173 -3.02 -2.64 -4.21
C LYS A 173 -4.01 -3.68 -4.71
N LYS A 174 -5.06 -3.99 -3.94
CA LYS A 174 -6.12 -4.92 -4.37
C LYS A 174 -6.87 -4.41 -5.59
N LEU A 175 -7.20 -3.11 -5.62
CA LEU A 175 -7.86 -2.49 -6.77
C LEU A 175 -6.96 -2.53 -8.01
N ALA A 176 -5.69 -2.18 -7.88
CA ALA A 176 -4.72 -2.23 -8.97
C ALA A 176 -4.55 -3.66 -9.54
N ALA A 177 -4.47 -4.67 -8.66
CA ALA A 177 -4.39 -6.07 -9.08
C ALA A 177 -5.67 -6.53 -9.80
N ALA A 178 -6.85 -6.11 -9.33
CA ALA A 178 -8.12 -6.43 -9.97
C ALA A 178 -8.24 -5.79 -11.37
N GLU A 179 -7.78 -4.56 -11.54
CA GLU A 179 -7.75 -3.89 -12.85
C GLU A 179 -6.76 -4.58 -13.81
N GLN A 180 -5.57 -4.98 -13.34
CA GLN A 180 -4.63 -5.76 -14.14
C GLN A 180 -5.24 -7.09 -14.59
N GLN A 181 -5.89 -7.81 -13.68
CA GLN A 181 -6.53 -9.08 -14.00
C GLN A 181 -7.63 -8.90 -15.07
N ARG A 182 -8.44 -7.84 -14.98
CA ARG A 182 -9.45 -7.51 -16.00
C ARG A 182 -8.82 -7.20 -17.36
N ALA A 183 -7.71 -6.45 -17.37
CA ALA A 183 -7.01 -6.12 -18.61
C ALA A 183 -6.46 -7.39 -19.30
N GLU A 184 -5.87 -8.31 -18.53
CA GLU A 184 -5.41 -9.60 -19.04
C GLU A 184 -6.56 -10.45 -19.58
N GLU A 185 -7.69 -10.52 -18.86
CA GLU A 185 -8.89 -11.24 -19.31
C GLU A 185 -9.43 -10.67 -20.63
N GLN A 186 -9.44 -9.35 -20.80
CA GLN A 186 -9.85 -8.70 -22.06
C GLN A 186 -8.91 -9.06 -23.22
N VAL A 187 -7.60 -9.05 -22.98
CA VAL A 187 -6.60 -9.44 -24.00
C VAL A 187 -6.76 -10.91 -24.38
N GLN A 188 -6.98 -11.80 -23.41
CA GLN A 188 -7.21 -13.22 -23.66
C GLN A 188 -8.54 -13.47 -24.41
N ALA A 189 -9.61 -12.77 -24.04
CA ALA A 189 -10.90 -12.86 -24.72
C ALA A 189 -10.78 -12.44 -26.20
N ALA A 190 -10.09 -11.33 -26.48
CA ALA A 190 -9.80 -10.88 -27.84
C ALA A 190 -8.97 -11.92 -28.63
N GLY A 191 -7.98 -12.54 -27.98
CA GLY A 191 -7.18 -13.62 -28.57
C GLY A 191 -7.99 -14.85 -29.00
N ARG A 192 -8.94 -15.29 -28.15
CA ARG A 192 -9.84 -16.42 -28.48
C ARG A 192 -10.72 -16.12 -29.68
N LEU A 193 -11.26 -14.91 -29.77
CA LEU A 193 -12.07 -14.46 -30.91
C LEU A 193 -11.25 -14.44 -32.21
N ARG A 194 -10.03 -13.89 -32.18
CA ARG A 194 -9.12 -13.88 -33.35
C ARG A 194 -8.81 -15.30 -33.85
N LYS A 195 -8.54 -16.26 -32.95
CA LYS A 195 -8.31 -17.66 -33.34
C LYS A 195 -9.54 -18.28 -34.01
N ARG A 196 -10.73 -18.07 -33.46
CA ARG A 196 -11.99 -18.56 -34.07
C ARG A 196 -12.23 -17.93 -35.44
N ALA A 197 -12.00 -16.63 -35.59
CA ALA A 197 -12.14 -15.94 -36.88
C ALA A 197 -11.14 -16.47 -37.93
N LEU A 198 -9.88 -16.72 -37.54
CA LEU A 198 -8.87 -17.32 -38.43
C LEU A 198 -9.22 -18.76 -38.85
N LEU A 199 -9.75 -19.58 -37.93
CA LEU A 199 -10.20 -20.94 -38.28
C LEU A 199 -11.38 -20.92 -39.25
N LEU A 200 -12.38 -20.06 -39.01
CA LEU A 200 -13.55 -19.95 -39.88
C LEU A 200 -13.17 -19.44 -41.27
N THR A 201 -12.32 -18.41 -41.36
CA THR A 201 -11.83 -17.91 -42.65
C THR A 201 -11.02 -18.97 -43.41
N GLY A 202 -10.14 -19.71 -42.72
CA GLY A 202 -9.41 -20.83 -43.32
C GLY A 202 -10.33 -21.94 -43.86
N ALA A 203 -11.35 -22.34 -43.09
CA ALA A 203 -12.33 -23.33 -43.52
C ALA A 203 -13.13 -22.86 -44.76
N LEU A 204 -13.47 -21.58 -44.83
CA LEU A 204 -14.21 -20.99 -45.94
C LEU A 204 -13.37 -20.95 -47.23
N VAL A 205 -12.08 -20.62 -47.13
CA VAL A 205 -11.14 -20.71 -48.26
C VAL A 205 -11.02 -22.14 -48.77
N ILE A 206 -10.88 -23.12 -47.87
CA ILE A 206 -10.81 -24.55 -48.26
C ILE A 206 -12.11 -24.98 -48.95
N ALA A 207 -13.28 -24.59 -48.41
CA ALA A 207 -14.57 -24.89 -49.03
C ALA A 207 -14.70 -24.26 -50.43
N ALA A 208 -14.23 -23.03 -50.61
CA ALA A 208 -14.23 -22.36 -51.92
C ALA A 208 -13.30 -23.06 -52.93
N ILE A 209 -12.12 -23.51 -52.50
CA ILE A 209 -11.19 -24.29 -53.33
C ILE A 209 -11.84 -25.62 -53.74
N LEU A 210 -12.45 -26.34 -52.80
CA LEU A 210 -13.14 -27.61 -53.08
C LEU A 210 -14.32 -27.42 -54.04
N ALA A 211 -15.12 -26.37 -53.86
CA ALA A 211 -16.21 -26.03 -54.77
C ALA A 211 -15.69 -25.71 -56.17
N GLY A 212 -14.61 -24.92 -56.28
CA GLY A 212 -13.96 -24.62 -57.56
C GLY A 212 -13.42 -25.87 -58.25
N ALA A 213 -12.78 -26.78 -57.51
CA ALA A 213 -12.32 -28.06 -58.04
C ALA A 213 -13.48 -28.94 -58.53
N ALA A 214 -14.57 -29.02 -57.76
CA ALA A 214 -15.76 -29.78 -58.15
C ALA A 214 -16.36 -29.25 -59.46
N LEU A 215 -16.43 -27.93 -59.63
CA LEU A 215 -16.89 -27.30 -60.88
C LEU A 215 -15.94 -27.62 -62.05
N PHE A 216 -14.62 -27.56 -61.84
CA PHE A 216 -13.64 -27.91 -62.87
C PHE A 216 -13.74 -29.37 -63.30
N PHE A 217 -13.84 -30.30 -62.36
CA PHE A 217 -14.00 -31.73 -62.68
C PHE A 217 -15.34 -32.03 -63.35
N ALA A 218 -16.42 -31.32 -62.99
CA ALA A 218 -17.71 -31.46 -63.66
C ALA A 218 -17.63 -31.00 -65.12
N ASP A 219 -16.96 -29.87 -65.39
CA ASP A 219 -16.76 -29.38 -66.76
C ASP A 219 -15.87 -30.34 -67.57
N GLN A 220 -14.76 -30.80 -67.00
CA GLN A 220 -13.87 -31.80 -67.61
C GLN A 220 -14.61 -33.11 -67.93
N SER A 221 -15.47 -33.57 -67.02
CA SER A 221 -16.30 -34.76 -67.23
C SER A 221 -17.27 -34.57 -68.41
N ASN A 222 -17.89 -33.40 -68.53
CA ASN A 222 -18.82 -33.08 -69.63
C ASN A 222 -18.10 -32.98 -70.98
N GLN A 223 -16.90 -32.39 -71.00
CA GLN A 223 -16.02 -32.38 -72.18
C GLN A 223 -15.59 -33.80 -72.58
N ASN A 224 -15.19 -34.63 -71.60
CA ASN A 224 -14.82 -36.02 -71.86
C ASN A 224 -16.01 -36.84 -72.39
N ALA A 225 -17.22 -36.60 -71.88
CA ALA A 225 -18.44 -37.26 -72.36
C ALA A 225 -18.80 -36.83 -73.79
N THR A 226 -18.64 -35.55 -74.14
CA THR A 226 -18.86 -35.05 -75.50
C THR A 226 -17.81 -35.56 -76.47
N VAL A 227 -16.54 -35.61 -76.09
CA VAL A 227 -15.46 -36.23 -76.91
C VAL A 227 -15.73 -37.72 -77.13
N ALA A 228 -16.15 -38.46 -76.11
CA ALA A 228 -16.52 -39.87 -76.24
C ALA A 228 -17.69 -40.08 -77.22
N SER A 229 -18.72 -39.23 -77.13
CA SER A 229 -19.86 -39.25 -78.04
C SER A 229 -19.45 -38.94 -79.49
N ASN A 230 -18.60 -37.93 -79.70
CA ASN A 230 -18.08 -37.58 -81.02
C ASN A 230 -17.25 -38.70 -81.63
N ASN A 231 -16.40 -39.35 -80.84
CA ASN A 231 -15.60 -40.49 -81.29
C ASN A 231 -16.48 -41.70 -81.65
N ALA A 232 -17.55 -41.95 -80.88
CA ALA A 232 -18.51 -43.01 -81.18
C ALA A 232 -19.27 -42.72 -82.49
N ASN A 233 -19.70 -41.47 -82.70
CA ASN A 233 -20.35 -41.06 -83.94
C ASN A 233 -19.40 -41.16 -85.14
N LEU A 234 -18.14 -40.74 -85.00
CA LEU A 234 -17.12 -40.89 -86.04
C LEU A 234 -16.84 -42.37 -86.36
N ALA A 235 -16.87 -43.26 -85.37
CA ALA A 235 -16.72 -44.69 -85.60
C ALA A 235 -17.90 -45.28 -86.40
N LEU A 236 -19.13 -44.85 -86.08
CA LEU A 236 -20.33 -45.19 -86.84
C LEU A 236 -20.25 -44.66 -88.29
N THR A 237 -19.84 -43.40 -88.48
CA THR A 237 -19.68 -42.83 -89.83
C THR A 237 -18.64 -43.60 -90.63
N ARG A 238 -17.49 -43.94 -90.04
CA ARG A 238 -16.46 -44.77 -90.68
C ARG A 238 -17.01 -46.14 -91.07
N GLN A 239 -17.82 -46.77 -90.21
CA GLN A 239 -18.47 -48.04 -90.55
C GLN A 239 -19.40 -47.89 -91.75
N THR A 240 -20.26 -46.88 -91.75
CA THR A 240 -21.17 -46.62 -92.89
C THR A 240 -20.41 -46.30 -94.17
N GLU A 241 -19.29 -45.59 -94.10
CA GLU A 241 -18.43 -45.32 -95.26
C GLU A 241 -17.80 -46.61 -95.79
N THR A 242 -17.29 -47.49 -94.93
CA THR A 242 -16.77 -48.80 -95.36
C THR A 242 -17.85 -49.69 -95.95
N GLU A 243 -19.07 -49.68 -95.41
CA GLU A 243 -20.20 -50.42 -95.98
C GLU A 243 -20.61 -49.85 -97.34
N MET A 244 -20.65 -48.53 -97.49
CA MET A 244 -20.98 -47.87 -98.75
C MET A 244 -19.93 -48.16 -99.83
N GLN A 245 -18.64 -48.12 -99.49
CA GLN A 245 -17.56 -48.50 -100.40
C GLN A 245 -17.65 -49.96 -100.83
N ARG A 246 -18.03 -50.85 -99.90
CA ARG A 246 -18.22 -52.27 -100.21
C ARG A 246 -19.38 -52.49 -101.19
N ASN A 247 -20.51 -51.81 -100.97
CA ASN A 247 -21.66 -51.91 -101.87
C ASN A 247 -21.37 -51.31 -103.25
N LEU A 248 -20.62 -50.20 -103.31
CA LEU A 248 -20.16 -49.62 -104.59
C LEU A 248 -19.24 -50.59 -105.36
N ALA A 249 -18.33 -51.29 -104.66
CA ALA A 249 -17.48 -52.30 -105.27
C ALA A 249 -18.27 -53.54 -105.74
N GLU A 250 -19.35 -53.92 -105.03
CA GLU A 250 -20.27 -54.97 -105.49
C GLU A 250 -21.09 -54.54 -106.72
N ASP A 251 -21.58 -53.31 -106.78
CA ASP A 251 -22.33 -52.78 -107.92
C ASP A 251 -21.44 -52.61 -109.18
N GLU A 252 -20.19 -52.18 -109.01
CA GLU A 252 -19.19 -52.19 -110.09
C GLU A 252 -18.91 -53.63 -110.59
N ALA A 253 -18.87 -54.62 -109.70
CA ALA A 253 -18.69 -56.02 -110.10
C ALA A 253 -19.91 -56.59 -110.86
N GLU A 254 -21.15 -56.21 -110.49
CA GLU A 254 -22.36 -56.58 -111.22
C GLU A 254 -22.47 -55.91 -112.60
N GLN A 255 -22.08 -54.64 -112.73
CA GLN A 255 -22.02 -53.97 -114.04
C GLN A 255 -20.98 -54.59 -114.98
N HIS A 256 -19.81 -55.00 -114.44
CA HIS A 256 -18.82 -55.75 -115.21
C HIS A 256 -19.32 -57.15 -115.62
N ALA A 257 -20.12 -57.84 -114.80
CA ALA A 257 -20.70 -59.13 -115.13
C ALA A 257 -21.78 -59.05 -116.23
N ASN A 258 -22.65 -58.04 -116.20
CA ASN A 258 -23.69 -57.84 -117.22
C ASN A 258 -23.14 -57.27 -118.55
N GLY A 259 -22.03 -56.52 -118.52
CA GLY A 259 -21.33 -56.11 -119.74
C GLY A 259 -20.73 -57.28 -120.54
N VAL A 260 -20.39 -58.38 -119.88
CA VAL A 260 -19.82 -59.58 -120.52
C VAL A 260 -20.90 -60.47 -121.16
N GLN A 261 -22.16 -60.38 -120.73
CA GLN A 261 -23.27 -61.16 -121.29
C GLN A 261 -23.80 -60.64 -122.64
N ILE A 262 -23.60 -59.35 -122.96
CA ILE A 262 -24.04 -58.76 -124.25
C ILE A 262 -23.05 -59.00 -125.41
N ILE A 263 -21.79 -59.40 -125.13
CA ILE A 263 -20.76 -59.58 -126.17
C ILE A 263 -20.64 -61.04 -126.69
N ASN A 264 -21.29 -62.02 -126.05
CA ASN A 264 -21.12 -63.46 -126.37
C ASN A 264 -22.27 -64.16 -127.13
N LEU A 265 -23.23 -63.41 -127.71
CA LEU A 265 -24.24 -63.98 -128.63
C LEU A 265 -24.12 -63.46 -130.08
N THR A 266 -23.07 -62.69 -130.40
CA THR A 266 -22.73 -62.26 -131.77
C THR A 266 -21.51 -63.03 -132.31
N LYS A 267 -21.51 -64.36 -132.19
CA LYS A 267 -20.56 -65.26 -132.88
C LYS A 267 -21.02 -66.71 -132.77
N PHE A 268 -21.83 -67.17 -133.73
CA PHE A 268 -21.62 -68.41 -134.50
C PHE A 268 -22.81 -68.65 -135.46
N CYS A 269 -22.69 -68.11 -136.66
CA CYS A 269 -23.16 -68.72 -137.90
C CYS A 269 -21.89 -69.10 -138.68
N PHE A 270 -21.52 -70.38 -138.66
CA PHE A 270 -20.85 -71.15 -139.71
C PHE A 270 -20.64 -72.59 -139.24
#